data_AF-A0A932US35-F1
#
_entry.id   AF-A0A932US35-F1
#
_cell.length_a   1.000
_cell.length_b   1.000
_cell.length_c   1.000
_cell.angle_alpha   90.00
_cell.angle_beta   90.00
_cell.angle_gamma   90.00
#
_symmetry.space_group_name_H-M   'P 1'
#
loop_
_entity.id
_entity.type
_entity.pdbx_description
1 polymer ?
#
loop_
_entity_poly.entity_id
_entity_poly.type
_entity_poly.pdbx_seq_one_letter_code
_entity_poly.pdbx_strand_id
1 'polypeptide(L)'
;MVIPRVLRFGTAALLLAAAACSDGPADPEPTELGALADPEVPTFDIGPAGTTRGGPCVYSEADGRFTCPEMNRNGIVITRTFTLYDADGNVQAQFDRLTTASMRTETTAKGTATGRDGGTITVDRSGVMLVSGMAGEETERTLNGVENGTITRSFTDRAGVAVQVSDVVTDSTLALVVPVPRDRANHWPLSGARVHAVTTTHVVGGGEPRTFWRIVRETFDGSGVVQVEITTERGTMTCTRDLANRTSTCGRHP
;
A
#
# COMPACT_ATOMS: atom_id res chain seq x y z
N MET A 1 34.72 -24.22 -16.10
CA MET A 1 33.27 -24.52 -16.22
C MET A 1 32.54 -23.43 -15.48
N VAL A 2 31.88 -22.54 -16.23
CA VAL A 2 31.41 -21.21 -15.78
C VAL A 2 29.99 -21.33 -15.27
N ILE A 3 29.74 -20.84 -14.05
CA ILE A 3 28.42 -20.74 -13.42
C ILE A 3 27.74 -19.46 -13.94
N PRO A 4 26.58 -19.50 -14.61
CA PRO A 4 25.87 -18.27 -14.94
C PRO A 4 24.95 -17.87 -13.78
N ARG A 5 25.09 -16.59 -13.40
CA ARG A 5 24.28 -15.83 -12.44
C ARG A 5 22.79 -15.91 -12.80
N VAL A 6 21.95 -16.31 -11.85
CA VAL A 6 20.48 -16.22 -11.98
C VAL A 6 20.04 -14.78 -11.73
N LEU A 7 19.22 -14.32 -12.67
CA LEU A 7 18.73 -12.96 -12.87
C LEU A 7 17.82 -12.51 -11.73
N ARG A 8 18.06 -11.29 -11.23
CA ARG A 8 17.24 -10.58 -10.25
C ARG A 8 15.84 -10.31 -10.82
N PHE A 9 14.80 -10.77 -10.13
CA PHE A 9 13.43 -10.32 -10.34
C PHE A 9 13.28 -8.94 -9.69
N GLY A 10 12.92 -7.92 -10.48
CA GLY A 10 12.49 -6.63 -9.96
C GLY A 10 11.04 -6.77 -9.46
N THR A 11 10.88 -6.80 -8.15
CA THR A 11 9.61 -6.94 -7.44
C THR A 11 8.75 -5.68 -7.66
N ALA A 12 7.62 -5.82 -8.33
CA ALA A 12 6.52 -4.89 -8.17
C ALA A 12 5.72 -5.36 -6.95
N ALA A 13 5.68 -4.51 -5.92
CA ALA A 13 5.13 -4.79 -4.59
C ALA A 13 3.76 -5.48 -4.64
N LEU A 14 3.67 -6.66 -4.05
CA LEU A 14 2.41 -7.37 -3.77
C LEU A 14 2.49 -7.95 -2.35
N LEU A 15 1.88 -7.23 -1.42
CA LEU A 15 1.91 -7.44 0.03
C LEU A 15 1.36 -8.81 0.44
N LEU A 16 2.24 -9.72 0.87
CA LEU A 16 1.88 -10.95 1.58
C LEU A 16 2.98 -11.43 2.52
N ALA A 17 2.90 -11.06 3.79
CA ALA A 17 3.73 -11.67 4.83
C ALA A 17 3.02 -12.90 5.42
N ALA A 18 3.63 -14.08 5.28
CA ALA A 18 3.48 -15.17 6.23
C ALA A 18 4.82 -15.30 6.95
N ALA A 19 4.85 -15.15 8.27
CA ALA A 19 6.02 -15.49 9.09
C ALA A 19 5.61 -16.62 10.04
N ALA A 20 6.01 -17.84 9.68
CA ALA A 20 6.15 -18.94 10.62
C ALA A 20 7.60 -18.92 11.13
N CYS A 21 7.78 -18.91 12.44
CA CYS A 21 9.08 -19.08 13.08
C CYS A 21 9.53 -20.54 12.95
N SER A 22 10.76 -20.81 12.47
CA SER A 22 11.57 -21.96 12.90
C SER A 22 13.06 -21.77 12.57
N ASP A 23 13.90 -22.25 13.48
CA ASP A 23 15.34 -22.06 13.57
C ASP A 23 16.18 -22.70 12.44
N GLY A 24 16.87 -21.85 11.65
CA GLY A 24 18.19 -22.03 10.97
C GLY A 24 18.39 -23.10 9.86
N PRO A 25 19.47 -23.01 9.04
CA PRO A 25 20.29 -21.86 8.65
C PRO A 25 20.13 -21.48 7.14
N ALA A 26 20.24 -20.18 6.88
CA ALA A 26 20.45 -19.54 5.58
C ALA A 26 19.34 -19.68 4.51
N ASP A 27 18.24 -18.94 4.69
CA ASP A 27 17.39 -18.50 3.58
C ASP A 27 17.41 -16.96 3.48
N PRO A 28 17.41 -16.39 2.27
CA PRO A 28 17.48 -14.94 2.08
C PRO A 28 16.21 -14.27 2.64
N GLU A 29 16.39 -13.36 3.60
CA GLU A 29 15.34 -12.58 4.25
C GLU A 29 14.39 -11.93 3.21
N PRO A 30 13.06 -12.13 3.33
CA PRO A 30 12.14 -11.49 2.42
C PRO A 30 11.92 -10.04 2.87
N THR A 31 12.20 -9.16 1.92
CA THR A 31 12.21 -7.69 1.91
C THR A 31 10.82 -7.06 2.10
N GLU A 32 9.90 -7.78 2.76
CA GLU A 32 8.44 -7.64 2.65
C GLU A 32 7.80 -6.91 3.82
N LEU A 33 8.50 -6.77 4.95
CA LEU A 33 8.16 -5.71 5.90
C LEU A 33 8.33 -4.36 5.20
N GLY A 34 9.38 -4.18 4.39
CA GLY A 34 9.67 -3.02 3.53
C GLY A 34 8.48 -2.19 3.04
N ALA A 35 7.45 -2.85 2.48
CA ALA A 35 6.33 -2.20 1.80
C ALA A 35 5.26 -1.56 2.71
N LEU A 36 5.12 -1.97 3.97
CA LEU A 36 4.04 -1.44 4.84
C LEU A 36 4.35 -0.07 5.47
N ALA A 37 5.63 0.20 5.74
CA ALA A 37 6.13 1.49 6.21
C ALA A 37 7.05 2.11 5.16
N ASP A 38 6.82 1.75 3.89
CA ASP A 38 7.34 2.54 2.80
C ASP A 38 6.58 3.88 2.81
N PRO A 39 7.24 5.03 3.00
CA PRO A 39 6.61 6.32 2.78
C PRO A 39 6.08 6.50 1.35
N GLU A 40 6.35 5.56 0.43
CA GLU A 40 5.86 5.47 -0.95
C GLU A 40 4.55 4.66 -1.13
N VAL A 41 3.80 4.36 -0.07
CA VAL A 41 2.33 4.14 -0.20
C VAL A 41 1.79 5.31 -1.00
N PRO A 42 1.02 5.13 -2.09
CA PRO A 42 0.96 6.08 -3.19
C PRO A 42 0.36 7.42 -2.74
N THR A 43 1.18 8.26 -2.11
CA THR A 43 1.04 9.70 -2.10
C THR A 43 1.20 10.06 -3.54
N PHE A 44 0.05 10.37 -4.13
CA PHE A 44 -0.05 10.89 -5.46
C PHE A 44 0.81 12.16 -5.50
N ASP A 45 2.02 12.05 -6.06
CA ASP A 45 2.82 13.22 -6.41
C ASP A 45 2.09 13.91 -7.57
N ILE A 46 1.20 14.84 -7.21
CA ILE A 46 0.75 15.87 -8.14
C ILE A 46 1.88 16.87 -8.25
N GLY A 47 2.57 16.83 -9.40
CA GLY A 47 3.42 17.94 -9.78
C GLY A 47 2.60 19.22 -9.96
N PRO A 48 3.23 20.41 -9.90
CA PRO A 48 2.57 21.65 -10.29
C PRO A 48 1.88 21.47 -11.65
N ALA A 49 0.60 21.87 -11.76
CA ALA A 49 -0.28 21.66 -12.92
C ALA A 49 -0.92 20.26 -13.10
N GLY A 50 -1.05 19.42 -12.06
CA GLY A 50 -1.84 18.19 -12.18
C GLY A 50 -1.15 17.06 -12.94
N THR A 51 0.17 17.12 -13.10
CA THR A 51 0.93 16.16 -13.91
C THR A 51 1.16 14.86 -13.14
N THR A 52 0.87 13.73 -13.77
CA THR A 52 1.13 12.39 -13.24
C THR A 52 2.00 11.57 -14.17
N ARG A 53 2.48 10.40 -13.69
CA ARG A 53 3.20 9.41 -14.48
C ARG A 53 2.24 8.71 -15.47
N GLY A 54 1.86 9.40 -16.53
CA GLY A 54 0.89 8.95 -17.54
C GLY A 54 0.31 10.08 -18.40
N GLY A 55 0.50 11.34 -17.98
CA GLY A 55 -0.02 12.53 -18.65
C GLY A 55 -0.71 13.48 -17.67
N PRO A 56 -1.19 14.64 -18.14
CA PRO A 56 -1.94 15.57 -17.31
C PRO A 56 -3.32 14.98 -16.98
N CYS A 57 -3.78 15.15 -15.75
CA CYS A 57 -5.18 14.87 -15.41
C CYS A 57 -6.06 16.01 -15.94
N VAL A 58 -7.24 15.66 -16.46
CA VAL A 58 -8.17 16.62 -17.10
C VAL A 58 -9.31 16.93 -16.15
N TYR A 59 -9.56 18.21 -15.89
CA TYR A 59 -10.70 18.67 -15.10
C TYR A 59 -12.01 18.61 -15.89
N SER A 60 -13.06 18.10 -15.28
CA SER A 60 -14.45 18.13 -15.78
C SER A 60 -15.27 19.06 -14.89
N GLU A 61 -15.78 20.16 -15.45
CA GLU A 61 -16.72 21.06 -14.75
C GLU A 61 -18.01 20.34 -14.37
N ALA A 62 -18.49 19.43 -15.21
CA ALA A 62 -19.72 18.67 -14.97
C ALA A 62 -19.61 17.76 -13.75
N ASP A 63 -18.42 17.19 -13.51
CA ASP A 63 -18.17 16.27 -12.40
C ASP A 63 -17.48 16.92 -11.18
N GLY A 64 -16.93 18.12 -11.34
CA GLY A 64 -16.13 18.78 -10.29
C GLY A 64 -14.88 17.98 -9.91
N ARG A 65 -14.24 17.28 -10.85
CA ARG A 65 -13.06 16.44 -10.59
C ARG A 65 -12.11 16.34 -11.76
N PHE A 66 -10.87 16.00 -11.46
CA PHE A 66 -9.83 15.66 -12.40
C PHE A 66 -9.83 14.15 -12.67
N THR A 67 -9.74 13.77 -13.94
CA THR A 67 -9.55 12.38 -14.37
C THR A 67 -8.16 12.22 -14.94
N CYS A 68 -7.40 11.29 -14.38
CA CYS A 68 -6.05 11.00 -14.82
C CYS A 68 -6.04 9.89 -15.87
N PRO A 69 -5.07 9.91 -16.82
CA PRO A 69 -4.90 8.82 -17.75
C PRO A 69 -4.75 7.48 -17.02
N GLU A 70 -5.37 6.44 -17.57
CA GLU A 70 -5.21 5.08 -17.04
C GLU A 70 -3.76 4.63 -17.18
N MET A 71 -3.28 3.90 -16.17
CA MET A 71 -1.98 3.24 -16.25
C MET A 71 -2.20 1.74 -16.33
N ASN A 72 -1.56 1.09 -17.31
CA ASN A 72 -1.47 -0.36 -17.35
C ASN A 72 -0.11 -0.82 -16.81
N ARG A 73 -0.13 -1.74 -15.85
CA ARG A 73 1.04 -2.43 -15.34
C ARG A 73 0.83 -3.93 -15.47
N ASN A 74 1.34 -4.49 -16.57
CA ASN A 74 1.35 -5.93 -16.80
C ASN A 74 -0.04 -6.58 -16.68
N GLY A 75 -1.07 -5.96 -17.27
CA GLY A 75 -2.45 -6.47 -17.24
C GLY A 75 -3.29 -5.99 -16.06
N ILE A 76 -2.71 -5.23 -15.12
CA ILE A 76 -3.45 -4.48 -14.10
C ILE A 76 -3.65 -3.05 -14.57
N VAL A 77 -4.90 -2.64 -14.75
CA VAL A 77 -5.31 -1.26 -15.05
C VAL A 77 -5.52 -0.51 -13.76
N ILE A 78 -4.87 0.65 -13.64
CA ILE A 78 -4.99 1.55 -12.50
C ILE A 78 -5.64 2.84 -13.00
N THR A 79 -6.79 3.20 -12.43
CA THR A 79 -7.47 4.47 -12.70
C THR A 79 -7.41 5.37 -11.48
N ARG A 80 -7.35 6.68 -11.71
CA ARG A 80 -7.30 7.68 -10.64
C ARG A 80 -8.11 8.91 -11.02
N THR A 81 -8.87 9.39 -10.05
CA THR A 81 -9.53 10.69 -10.11
C THR A 81 -9.24 11.46 -8.83
N PHE A 82 -9.24 12.79 -8.89
CA PHE A 82 -9.14 13.60 -7.68
C PHE A 82 -9.97 14.87 -7.75
N THR A 83 -10.35 15.38 -6.58
CA THR A 83 -11.02 16.67 -6.41
C THR A 83 -10.21 17.53 -5.45
N LEU A 84 -10.04 18.80 -5.80
CA LEU A 84 -9.36 19.80 -4.98
C LEU A 84 -10.42 20.65 -4.28
N TYR A 85 -10.18 20.99 -3.02
CA TYR A 85 -11.07 21.81 -2.22
C TYR A 85 -10.33 23.00 -1.60
N ASP A 86 -11.01 24.14 -1.52
CA ASP A 86 -10.59 25.24 -0.66
C ASP A 86 -10.91 24.99 0.82
N ALA A 87 -10.61 25.97 1.67
CA ALA A 87 -10.87 25.89 3.11
C ALA A 87 -12.36 25.84 3.47
N ASP A 88 -13.23 26.36 2.59
CA ASP A 88 -14.68 26.36 2.76
C ASP A 88 -15.33 25.08 2.18
N GLY A 89 -14.55 24.21 1.54
CA GLY A 89 -15.01 22.98 0.91
C GLY A 89 -15.51 23.15 -0.53
N ASN A 90 -15.28 24.30 -1.16
CA ASN A 90 -15.64 24.49 -2.57
C ASN A 90 -14.64 23.79 -3.48
N VAL A 91 -15.14 23.20 -4.57
CA VAL A 91 -14.31 22.55 -5.58
C VAL A 91 -13.49 23.57 -6.36
N GLN A 92 -12.21 23.26 -6.57
CA GLN A 92 -11.30 24.07 -7.39
C GLN A 92 -10.98 23.37 -8.71
N ALA A 93 -11.12 24.12 -9.81
CA ALA A 93 -10.78 23.66 -11.17
C ALA A 93 -9.27 23.65 -11.46
N GLN A 94 -8.47 24.17 -10.53
CA GLN A 94 -7.01 24.22 -10.61
C GLN A 94 -6.41 24.19 -9.21
N PHE A 95 -5.20 23.65 -9.09
CA PHE A 95 -4.43 23.73 -7.85
C PHE A 95 -3.92 25.15 -7.66
N ASP A 96 -4.18 25.72 -6.50
CA ASP A 96 -3.63 26.99 -6.04
C ASP A 96 -2.94 26.74 -4.69
N ARG A 97 -1.64 27.06 -4.62
CA ARG A 97 -0.86 26.77 -3.43
C ARG A 97 -1.39 27.49 -2.19
N LEU A 98 -1.99 28.67 -2.31
CA LEU A 98 -2.48 29.45 -1.17
C LEU A 98 -3.90 29.05 -0.77
N THR A 99 -4.75 28.66 -1.73
CA THR A 99 -6.17 28.44 -1.48
C THR A 99 -6.60 26.98 -1.49
N THR A 100 -5.82 26.04 -2.03
CA THR A 100 -6.17 24.61 -1.98
C THR A 100 -5.88 24.05 -0.59
N ALA A 101 -6.92 23.76 0.20
CA ALA A 101 -6.78 23.25 1.57
C ALA A 101 -6.69 21.72 1.63
N SER A 102 -7.37 21.03 0.73
CA SER A 102 -7.40 19.56 0.71
C SER A 102 -7.62 18.96 -0.67
N MET A 103 -7.33 17.67 -0.77
CA MET A 103 -7.51 16.87 -1.98
C MET A 103 -8.07 15.50 -1.64
N ARG A 104 -9.16 15.12 -2.31
CA ARG A 104 -9.70 13.76 -2.27
C ARG A 104 -9.28 13.01 -3.53
N THR A 105 -8.62 11.89 -3.37
CA THR A 105 -8.21 11.00 -4.48
C THR A 105 -8.97 9.69 -4.39
N GLU A 106 -9.47 9.22 -5.52
CA GLU A 106 -10.10 7.91 -5.68
C GLU A 106 -9.23 7.10 -6.65
N THR A 107 -8.91 5.87 -6.28
CA THR A 107 -8.06 4.98 -7.09
C THR A 107 -8.75 3.64 -7.25
N THR A 108 -8.66 3.06 -8.43
CA THR A 108 -8.96 1.64 -8.64
C THR A 108 -7.76 0.93 -9.24
N ALA A 109 -7.61 -0.36 -8.94
CA ALA A 109 -6.66 -1.26 -9.56
C ALA A 109 -7.41 -2.54 -9.93
N LYS A 110 -7.56 -2.83 -11.22
CA LYS A 110 -8.32 -3.97 -11.72
C LYS A 110 -7.59 -4.69 -12.84
N GLY A 111 -7.62 -6.02 -12.82
CA GLY A 111 -7.16 -6.84 -13.94
C GLY A 111 -6.38 -8.07 -13.49
N THR A 112 -5.78 -8.75 -14.46
CA THR A 112 -5.02 -9.98 -14.22
C THR A 112 -3.64 -9.86 -14.84
N ALA A 113 -2.62 -10.11 -14.03
CA ALA A 113 -1.24 -10.28 -14.46
C ALA A 113 -0.88 -11.78 -14.50
N THR A 114 -0.10 -12.17 -15.49
CA THR A 114 0.42 -13.54 -15.62
C THR A 114 1.94 -13.53 -15.49
N GLY A 115 2.45 -14.40 -14.62
CA GLY A 115 3.88 -14.65 -14.43
C GLY A 115 4.47 -15.51 -15.56
N ARG A 116 5.81 -15.53 -15.64
CA ARG A 116 6.52 -16.35 -16.64
C ARG A 116 6.37 -17.86 -16.42
N ASP A 117 6.06 -18.25 -15.20
CA ASP A 117 5.76 -19.60 -14.75
C ASP A 117 4.30 -20.00 -14.99
N GLY A 118 3.48 -19.12 -15.58
CA GLY A 118 2.06 -19.35 -15.85
C GLY A 118 1.15 -19.09 -14.66
N GLY A 119 1.69 -18.74 -13.48
CA GLY A 119 0.90 -18.28 -12.35
C GLY A 119 0.18 -16.98 -12.66
N THR A 120 -0.96 -16.72 -12.02
CA THR A 120 -1.74 -15.49 -12.22
C THR A 120 -1.98 -14.74 -10.93
N ILE A 121 -2.10 -13.43 -11.04
CA ILE A 121 -2.53 -12.53 -9.97
C ILE A 121 -3.66 -11.68 -10.54
N THR A 122 -4.86 -11.81 -9.98
CA THR A 122 -6.00 -10.96 -10.30
C THR A 122 -6.22 -9.99 -9.14
N VAL A 123 -6.36 -8.72 -9.47
CA VAL A 123 -6.60 -7.65 -8.50
C VAL A 123 -7.94 -7.00 -8.85
N ASP A 124 -8.78 -6.76 -7.85
CA ASP A 124 -9.90 -5.83 -7.92
C ASP A 124 -9.95 -5.03 -6.62
N ARG A 125 -9.31 -3.85 -6.63
CA ARG A 125 -9.19 -2.98 -5.47
C ARG A 125 -9.65 -1.57 -5.80
N SER A 126 -10.20 -0.90 -4.80
CA SER A 126 -10.57 0.51 -4.88
C SER A 126 -10.35 1.18 -3.53
N GLY A 127 -9.94 2.44 -3.56
CA GLY A 127 -9.70 3.20 -2.35
C GLY A 127 -9.89 4.69 -2.55
N VAL A 128 -10.04 5.35 -1.41
CA VAL A 128 -10.19 6.79 -1.29
C VAL A 128 -9.16 7.28 -0.28
N MET A 129 -8.47 8.36 -0.62
CA MET A 129 -7.56 9.06 0.27
C MET A 129 -7.90 10.55 0.28
N LEU A 130 -8.04 11.13 1.47
CA LEU A 130 -8.14 12.57 1.71
C LEU A 130 -6.80 13.05 2.26
N VAL A 131 -6.24 14.06 1.62
CA VAL A 131 -5.06 14.80 2.10
C VAL A 131 -5.51 16.19 2.49
N SER A 132 -5.19 16.62 3.71
CA SER A 132 -5.41 17.98 4.20
C SER A 132 -4.09 18.65 4.61
N GLY A 133 -4.11 19.95 4.83
CA GLY A 133 -2.89 20.74 5.09
C GLY A 133 -2.15 21.09 3.80
N MET A 134 -2.89 21.45 2.75
CA MET A 134 -2.32 21.77 1.44
C MET A 134 -2.19 23.27 1.15
N ALA A 135 -2.78 24.14 1.98
CA ALA A 135 -2.88 25.58 1.74
C ALA A 135 -1.70 26.35 2.35
N GLY A 136 -1.04 27.21 1.59
CA GLY A 136 0.00 28.10 2.08
C GLY A 136 1.36 27.44 2.30
N GLU A 137 1.91 27.63 3.50
CA GLU A 137 3.23 27.17 3.93
C GLU A 137 3.14 26.13 5.05
N GLU A 138 2.15 25.25 4.98
CA GLU A 138 1.99 24.16 5.95
C GLU A 138 3.25 23.31 6.04
N THR A 139 3.65 23.02 7.27
CA THR A 139 4.78 22.15 7.57
C THR A 139 4.37 20.68 7.66
N GLU A 140 3.07 20.39 7.58
CA GLU A 140 2.51 19.06 7.77
C GLU A 140 1.32 18.81 6.85
N ARG A 141 1.11 17.54 6.50
CA ARG A 141 -0.11 17.07 5.83
C ARG A 141 -0.70 15.92 6.62
N THR A 142 -2.03 15.83 6.63
CA THR A 142 -2.74 14.71 7.24
C THR A 142 -3.40 13.86 6.15
N LEU A 143 -3.20 12.54 6.24
CA LEU A 143 -3.78 11.57 5.34
C LEU A 143 -4.85 10.75 6.08
N ASN A 144 -6.01 10.63 5.45
CA ASN A 144 -7.12 9.80 5.91
C ASN A 144 -7.68 9.01 4.74
N GLY A 145 -7.79 7.70 4.85
CA GLY A 145 -8.23 6.92 3.70
C GLY A 145 -8.70 5.53 4.06
N VAL A 146 -9.42 4.94 3.10
CA VAL A 146 -9.89 3.56 3.15
C VAL A 146 -9.69 2.93 1.80
N GLU A 147 -9.29 1.66 1.78
CA GLU A 147 -9.15 0.87 0.56
C GLU A 147 -9.71 -0.53 0.79
N ASN A 148 -10.45 -1.06 -0.18
CA ASN A 148 -11.05 -2.37 -0.11
C ASN A 148 -10.90 -3.11 -1.43
N GLY A 149 -10.87 -4.44 -1.37
CA GLY A 149 -10.95 -5.24 -2.57
C GLY A 149 -10.47 -6.67 -2.40
N THR A 150 -10.25 -7.33 -3.53
CA THR A 150 -9.80 -8.71 -3.60
C THR A 150 -8.48 -8.82 -4.35
N ILE A 151 -7.67 -9.79 -3.91
CA ILE A 151 -6.48 -10.23 -4.64
C ILE A 151 -6.56 -11.75 -4.72
N THR A 152 -6.66 -12.29 -5.93
CA THR A 152 -6.64 -13.73 -6.17
C THR A 152 -5.37 -14.14 -6.87
N ARG A 153 -4.75 -15.23 -6.42
CA ARG A 153 -3.46 -15.72 -6.90
C ARG A 153 -3.58 -17.19 -7.23
N SER A 154 -3.09 -17.57 -8.40
CA SER A 154 -2.94 -18.95 -8.80
C SER A 154 -1.48 -19.24 -9.10
N PHE A 155 -0.96 -20.34 -8.58
CA PHE A 155 0.39 -20.79 -8.89
C PHE A 155 0.54 -22.28 -8.61
N THR A 156 1.65 -22.85 -9.05
CA THR A 156 2.06 -24.20 -8.69
C THR A 156 3.17 -24.11 -7.64
N ASP A 157 3.03 -24.84 -6.54
CA ASP A 157 4.07 -24.87 -5.51
C ASP A 157 5.31 -25.67 -5.96
N ARG A 158 6.32 -25.74 -5.09
CA ARG A 158 7.57 -26.45 -5.39
C ARG A 158 7.39 -27.96 -5.57
N ALA A 159 6.30 -28.53 -5.07
CA ALA A 159 5.96 -29.94 -5.20
C ALA A 159 5.12 -30.23 -6.45
N GLY A 160 4.82 -29.22 -7.28
CA GLY A 160 3.99 -29.37 -8.47
C GLY A 160 2.49 -29.31 -8.19
N VAL A 161 2.09 -28.90 -6.98
CA VAL A 161 0.67 -28.85 -6.59
C VAL A 161 0.08 -27.48 -6.90
N ALA A 162 -1.10 -27.45 -7.53
CA ALA A 162 -1.82 -26.21 -7.78
C ALA A 162 -2.30 -25.58 -6.47
N VAL A 163 -2.06 -24.28 -6.31
CA VAL A 163 -2.46 -23.48 -5.17
C VAL A 163 -3.26 -22.28 -5.66
N GLN A 164 -4.41 -22.06 -5.04
CA GLN A 164 -5.21 -20.85 -5.21
C GLN A 164 -5.24 -20.12 -3.87
N VAL A 165 -5.04 -18.82 -3.89
CA VAL A 165 -5.15 -17.96 -2.71
C VAL A 165 -6.03 -16.77 -3.04
N SER A 166 -7.03 -16.48 -2.21
CA SER A 166 -7.90 -15.32 -2.33
C SER A 166 -7.84 -14.50 -1.06
N ASP A 167 -7.39 -13.27 -1.18
CA ASP A 167 -7.38 -12.26 -0.13
C ASP A 167 -8.57 -11.32 -0.30
N VAL A 168 -9.30 -11.08 0.78
CA VAL A 168 -10.21 -9.94 0.93
C VAL A 168 -9.51 -8.95 1.83
N VAL A 169 -9.28 -7.74 1.32
CA VAL A 169 -8.48 -6.70 1.99
C VAL A 169 -9.36 -5.52 2.34
N THR A 170 -9.14 -5.00 3.55
CA THR A 170 -9.70 -3.75 4.07
C THR A 170 -8.58 -2.99 4.77
N ASP A 171 -8.16 -1.89 4.15
CA ASP A 171 -7.08 -1.04 4.63
C ASP A 171 -7.63 0.32 5.06
N SER A 172 -7.05 0.88 6.11
CA SER A 172 -7.38 2.21 6.62
C SER A 172 -6.11 3.01 6.91
N THR A 173 -6.14 4.29 6.60
CA THR A 173 -5.16 5.29 7.03
C THR A 173 -5.87 6.28 7.94
N LEU A 174 -5.37 6.43 9.16
CA LEU A 174 -6.05 7.11 10.25
C LEU A 174 -5.18 8.26 10.75
N ALA A 175 -5.58 9.49 10.42
CA ALA A 175 -4.92 10.72 10.84
C ALA A 175 -3.39 10.66 10.71
N LEU A 176 -2.89 10.11 9.60
CA LEU A 176 -1.47 9.92 9.38
C LEU A 176 -0.85 11.28 9.04
N VAL A 177 -0.08 11.84 9.97
CA VAL A 177 0.56 13.15 9.80
C VAL A 177 1.96 12.96 9.24
N VAL A 178 2.30 13.71 8.19
CA VAL A 178 3.60 13.63 7.53
C VAL A 178 4.20 15.04 7.38
N PRO A 179 5.52 15.20 7.55
CA PRO A 179 6.16 16.50 7.41
C PRO A 179 6.22 16.96 5.96
N VAL A 180 6.21 18.28 5.75
CA VAL A 180 6.36 18.95 4.44
C VAL A 180 7.26 20.19 4.60
N PRO A 181 8.30 20.38 3.75
CA PRO A 181 8.81 19.38 2.82
C PRO A 181 9.40 18.19 3.59
N ARG A 182 9.33 16.99 2.99
CA ARG A 182 10.09 15.85 3.51
C ARG A 182 11.56 16.04 3.19
N ASP A 183 12.43 15.87 4.17
CA ASP A 183 13.87 15.82 3.97
C ASP A 183 14.49 14.59 4.65
N ARG A 184 15.79 14.37 4.47
CA ARG A 184 16.46 13.18 5.03
C ARG A 184 16.43 13.12 6.56
N ALA A 185 16.30 14.25 7.24
CA ALA A 185 16.24 14.32 8.70
C ALA A 185 14.79 14.24 9.23
N ASN A 186 13.82 14.71 8.45
CA ASN A 186 12.41 14.83 8.81
C ASN A 186 11.51 14.24 7.70
N HIS A 187 11.46 12.92 7.60
CA HIS A 187 10.64 12.21 6.60
C HIS A 187 9.71 11.14 7.19
N TRP A 188 9.87 10.83 8.47
CA TRP A 188 9.00 9.87 9.15
C TRP A 188 7.63 10.50 9.42
N PRO A 189 6.54 9.70 9.35
CA PRO A 189 5.25 10.19 9.80
C PRO A 189 5.31 10.60 11.28
N LEU A 190 4.81 11.80 11.57
CA LEU A 190 4.85 12.44 12.89
C LEU A 190 3.87 11.81 13.86
N SER A 191 2.73 11.32 13.34
CA SER A 191 1.72 10.65 14.14
C SER A 191 0.74 9.87 13.25
N GLY A 192 -0.19 9.16 13.89
CA GLY A 192 -1.30 8.46 13.23
C GLY A 192 -1.05 6.97 13.06
N ALA A 193 -1.90 6.34 12.26
CA ALA A 193 -1.83 4.90 12.07
C ALA A 193 -2.24 4.44 10.67
N ARG A 194 -1.74 3.25 10.30
CA ARG A 194 -2.24 2.46 9.18
C ARG A 194 -2.73 1.12 9.70
N VAL A 195 -3.83 0.65 9.16
CA VAL A 195 -4.40 -0.65 9.49
C VAL A 195 -4.56 -1.44 8.20
N HIS A 196 -4.03 -2.65 8.16
CA HIS A 196 -4.18 -3.60 7.09
C HIS A 196 -4.90 -4.84 7.61
N ALA A 197 -6.17 -5.00 7.27
CA ALA A 197 -6.95 -6.17 7.60
C ALA A 197 -7.10 -7.04 6.36
N VAL A 198 -6.77 -8.32 6.50
CA VAL A 198 -6.86 -9.30 5.40
C VAL A 198 -7.50 -10.58 5.90
N THR A 199 -8.46 -11.07 5.12
CA THR A 199 -8.98 -12.44 5.23
C THR A 199 -8.48 -13.22 4.03
N THR A 200 -7.70 -14.26 4.27
CA THR A 200 -7.09 -15.08 3.23
C THR A 200 -7.71 -16.46 3.21
N THR A 201 -8.14 -16.91 2.03
CA THR A 201 -8.61 -18.28 1.78
C THR A 201 -7.67 -18.99 0.82
N HIS A 202 -7.19 -20.18 1.20
CA HIS A 202 -6.29 -21.01 0.40
C HIS A 202 -6.99 -22.30 -0.02
N VAL A 203 -6.77 -22.72 -1.26
CA VAL A 203 -7.15 -24.04 -1.79
C VAL A 203 -5.90 -24.68 -2.37
N VAL A 204 -5.53 -25.87 -1.89
CA VAL A 204 -4.34 -26.60 -2.32
C VAL A 204 -4.76 -27.92 -2.95
N GLY A 205 -4.30 -28.19 -4.17
CA GLY A 205 -4.59 -29.44 -4.89
C GLY A 205 -6.07 -29.70 -5.15
N GLY A 206 -6.91 -28.66 -5.15
CA GLY A 206 -8.37 -28.79 -5.25
C GLY A 206 -9.05 -29.34 -3.98
N GLY A 207 -8.34 -29.38 -2.85
CA GLY A 207 -8.92 -29.78 -1.56
C GLY A 207 -9.82 -28.73 -0.93
N GLU A 208 -10.25 -29.00 0.31
CA GLU A 208 -11.12 -28.08 1.05
C GLU A 208 -10.46 -26.70 1.31
N PRO A 209 -11.21 -25.59 1.14
CA PRO A 209 -10.71 -24.26 1.44
C PRO A 209 -10.33 -24.10 2.92
N ARG A 210 -9.23 -23.39 3.17
CA ARG A 210 -8.81 -22.97 4.52
C ARG A 210 -8.74 -21.47 4.59
N THR A 211 -9.45 -20.88 5.55
CA THR A 211 -9.52 -19.43 5.73
C THR A 211 -8.85 -19.01 7.03
N PHE A 212 -8.13 -17.89 6.96
CA PHE A 212 -7.46 -17.26 8.08
C PHE A 212 -7.64 -15.75 7.97
N TRP A 213 -7.56 -15.03 9.08
CA TRP A 213 -7.55 -13.57 9.08
C TRP A 213 -6.37 -13.02 9.87
N ARG A 214 -5.96 -11.82 9.48
CA ARG A 214 -4.92 -11.03 10.16
C ARG A 214 -5.27 -9.56 10.09
N ILE A 215 -5.06 -8.87 11.20
CA ILE A 215 -5.08 -7.40 11.26
C ILE A 215 -3.68 -6.95 11.66
N VAL A 216 -3.09 -6.06 10.88
CA VAL A 216 -1.81 -5.41 11.18
C VAL A 216 -2.07 -3.92 11.38
N ARG A 217 -1.74 -3.39 12.57
CA ARG A 217 -1.84 -1.96 12.88
C ARG A 217 -0.45 -1.39 13.09
N GLU A 218 -0.07 -0.44 12.25
CA GLU A 218 1.16 0.33 12.34
C GLU A 218 0.87 1.69 12.94
N THR A 219 1.57 2.07 14.01
CA THR A 219 1.42 3.37 14.67
C THR A 219 2.72 4.15 14.56
N PHE A 220 2.57 5.42 14.22
CA PHE A 220 3.66 6.35 14.03
C PHE A 220 3.66 7.39 15.15
N ASP A 221 4.85 7.79 15.58
CA ASP A 221 5.07 8.72 16.69
C ASP A 221 6.17 9.75 16.39
N GLY A 222 6.52 9.91 15.10
CA GLY A 222 7.60 10.79 14.65
C GLY A 222 9.00 10.20 14.72
N SER A 223 9.14 8.99 15.25
CA SER A 223 10.41 8.26 15.20
C SER A 223 10.54 7.42 13.92
N GLY A 224 11.78 7.01 13.63
CA GLY A 224 12.05 6.00 12.61
C GLY A 224 11.65 4.59 13.03
N VAL A 225 11.00 4.41 14.20
CA VAL A 225 10.59 3.11 14.74
C VAL A 225 9.07 3.05 14.82
N VAL A 226 8.47 2.20 13.99
CA VAL A 226 7.02 2.00 13.93
C VAL A 226 6.62 0.93 14.93
N GLN A 227 5.57 1.19 15.70
CA GLN A 227 4.93 0.19 16.55
C GLN A 227 3.94 -0.62 15.71
N VAL A 228 4.08 -1.95 15.70
CA VAL A 228 3.30 -2.85 14.86
C VAL A 228 2.55 -3.84 15.74
N GLU A 229 1.22 -3.78 15.74
CA GLU A 229 0.38 -4.77 16.39
C GLU A 229 -0.16 -5.74 15.32
N ILE A 230 0.05 -7.04 15.52
CA ILE A 230 -0.46 -8.09 14.63
C ILE A 230 -1.44 -8.94 15.42
N THR A 231 -2.70 -8.89 15.01
CA THR A 231 -3.81 -9.60 15.64
C THR A 231 -4.30 -10.70 14.69
N THR A 232 -4.41 -11.92 15.23
CA THR A 232 -4.84 -13.13 14.52
C THR A 232 -5.75 -13.96 15.43
N GLU A 233 -6.24 -15.10 14.92
CA GLU A 233 -6.94 -16.10 15.74
C GLU A 233 -6.14 -16.59 16.95
N ARG A 234 -4.80 -16.50 16.90
CA ARG A 234 -3.91 -16.95 17.97
C ARG A 234 -3.62 -15.87 19.01
N GLY A 235 -4.29 -14.72 18.91
CA GLY A 235 -4.08 -13.55 19.76
C GLY A 235 -3.26 -12.46 19.07
N THR A 236 -2.84 -11.51 19.89
CA THR A 236 -2.13 -10.29 19.47
C THR A 236 -0.66 -10.37 19.83
N MET A 237 0.21 -10.02 18.88
CA MET A 237 1.64 -9.83 19.11
C MET A 237 2.03 -8.38 18.81
N THR A 238 2.97 -7.88 19.59
CA THR A 238 3.52 -6.54 19.39
C THR A 238 4.94 -6.66 18.85
N CYS A 239 5.17 -5.96 17.76
CA CYS A 239 6.45 -5.86 17.09
C CYS A 239 6.85 -4.39 16.98
N THR A 240 8.14 -4.16 16.76
CA THR A 240 8.65 -2.86 16.31
C THR A 240 9.30 -3.04 14.96
N ARG A 241 9.29 -1.96 14.18
CA ARG A 241 9.98 -1.92 12.91
C ARG A 241 10.81 -0.65 12.79
N ASP A 242 12.11 -0.82 12.64
CA ASP A 242 13.04 0.26 12.38
C ASP A 242 13.10 0.52 10.86
N LEU A 243 12.63 1.70 10.44
CA LEU A 243 12.60 2.11 9.05
C LEU A 243 13.96 2.53 8.52
N ALA A 244 14.82 3.05 9.38
CA ALA A 244 16.16 3.48 9.01
C ALA A 244 17.06 2.26 8.74
N ASN A 245 16.99 1.26 9.62
CA ASN A 245 17.82 0.05 9.55
C ASN A 245 17.13 -1.11 8.84
N ARG A 246 15.83 -0.99 8.53
CA ARG A 246 15.00 -2.01 7.89
C ARG A 246 14.94 -3.32 8.69
N THR A 247 14.99 -3.22 10.02
CA THR A 247 14.91 -4.35 10.93
C THR A 247 13.55 -4.41 11.60
N SER A 248 13.19 -5.57 12.15
CA SER A 248 11.95 -5.75 12.92
C SER A 248 12.19 -6.67 14.09
N THR A 249 11.51 -6.40 15.20
CA THR A 249 11.56 -7.25 16.41
C THR A 249 10.13 -7.59 16.81
N CYS A 250 9.88 -8.83 17.23
CA CYS A 250 8.54 -9.27 17.63
C CYS A 250 8.60 -9.98 18.97
N GLY A 251 7.76 -9.56 19.91
CA GLY A 251 7.52 -10.24 21.17
C GLY A 251 6.08 -10.74 21.23
N ARG A 252 5.87 -11.97 21.73
CA ARG A 252 4.55 -12.40 22.19
C ARG A 252 4.38 -11.97 23.64
N HIS A 253 3.29 -11.30 23.96
CA HIS A 253 2.88 -11.22 25.36
C HIS A 253 2.29 -12.58 25.79
N PRO A 254 2.55 -13.03 27.04
CA PRO A 254 1.96 -14.24 27.61
C PRO A 254 0.44 -14.12 27.79
#